data_AF-A0A5B0WTC4-F1
#
_entry.id   AF-A0A5B0WTC4-F1
#
_cell.length_a   1.000
_cell.length_b   1.000
_cell.length_c   1.000
_cell.angle_alpha   90.00
_cell.angle_beta   90.00
_cell.angle_gamma   90.00
#
_symmetry.space_group_name_H-M   'P 1'
#
loop_
_entity.id
_entity.type
_entity.pdbx_description
1 polymer ?
#
loop_
_entity_poly.entity_id
_entity_poly.type
_entity_poly.pdbx_seq_one_letter_code
_entity_poly.pdbx_strand_id
1 'polypeptide(L)' 'MIKLVVVVVFIYAVIVLIDPYGLLKQGMKRDFYVCSALCLISFCIAFALAMKWSIPSPSPLLEFWIKKLF' A
#
# COMPACT_ATOMS: atom_id res chain seq x y z
N MET A 1 -10.19 -12.67 -6.12
CA MET A 1 -8.74 -12.43 -5.96
C MET A 1 -8.18 -11.58 -7.10
N ILE A 2 -8.14 -12.08 -8.35
CA ILE A 2 -7.51 -11.37 -9.49
C ILE A 2 -8.08 -9.95 -9.72
N LYS A 3 -9.40 -9.76 -9.65
CA LYS A 3 -10.02 -8.42 -9.80
C LYS A 3 -9.51 -7.40 -8.77
N LEU A 4 -9.36 -7.80 -7.51
CA LEU A 4 -8.90 -6.91 -6.44
C LEU A 4 -7.41 -6.58 -6.61
N VAL A 5 -6.60 -7.57 -6.97
CA VAL A 5 -5.16 -7.38 -7.24
C VAL A 5 -4.95 -6.41 -8.40
N VAL A 6 -5.70 -6.55 -9.50
CA VAL A 6 -5.63 -5.64 -10.65
C VAL A 6 -5.97 -4.21 -10.25
N VAL A 7 -7.01 -4.01 -9.44
CA VAL A 7 -7.39 -2.68 -8.92
C VAL A 7 -6.27 -2.09 -8.05
N VAL A 8 -5.68 -2.88 -7.15
CA VAL A 8 -4.55 -2.44 -6.30
C VAL A 8 -3.36 -2.01 -7.16
N VAL A 9 -2.98 -2.80 -8.16
CA VAL A 9 -1.87 -2.45 -9.07
C VAL A 9 -2.17 -1.16 -9.83
N PHE A 10 -3.39 -0.98 -10.32
CA PHE A 10 -3.77 0.22 -11.08
C PHE A 10 -3.75 1.48 -10.21
N ILE A 11 -4.24 1.40 -8.97
CA ILE A 11 -4.19 2.51 -8.00
C ILE A 11 -2.75 2.90 -7.71
N TYR A 12 -1.88 1.93 -7.41
CA TYR A 12 -0.46 2.22 -7.13
C TYR A 12 0.29 2.74 -8.36
N ALA A 13 -0.06 2.33 -9.57
CA ALA A 13 0.48 2.91 -10.79
C ALA A 13 0.17 4.41 -10.91
N VAL A 14 -1.06 4.83 -10.58
CA VAL A 14 -1.44 6.25 -10.55
C VAL A 14 -0.71 6.99 -9.43
N ILE A 15 -0.58 6.41 -8.23
CA ILE A 15 0.15 7.02 -7.11
C ILE A 15 1.61 7.26 -7.48
N VAL A 16 2.28 6.27 -8.10
CA VAL A 16 3.68 6.39 -8.56
C VAL A 16 3.84 7.47 -9.64
N LEU A 17 2.83 7.70 -10.48
CA LEU A 17 2.87 8.78 -11.48
C LEU A 17 2.67 10.19 -10.89
N ILE A 18 1.99 10.31 -9.76
CA ILE A 18 1.71 11.62 -9.15
C ILE A 18 2.83 11.99 -8.16
N ASP A 19 3.18 11.09 -7.24
CA ASP A 19 4.12 11.37 -6.17
C ASP A 19 5.58 11.28 -6.66
N PRO A 20 6.18 10.09 -6.86
CA PRO A 20 7.60 10.02 -7.19
C PRO A 20 7.89 10.62 -8.58
N TYR A 21 7.04 10.43 -9.60
CA TYR A 21 7.33 11.05 -10.91
C TYR A 21 7.25 12.59 -10.89
N GLY A 22 6.37 13.17 -10.07
CA GLY A 22 6.30 14.61 -9.83
C GLY A 22 7.58 15.14 -9.14
N LEU A 23 8.04 14.42 -8.11
CA LEU A 23 9.28 14.76 -7.39
C LEU A 23 10.55 14.60 -8.26
N LEU A 24 10.57 13.60 -9.14
CA LEU A 24 11.65 13.41 -10.11
C LEU A 24 11.77 14.62 -11.04
N LYS A 25 10.62 15.15 -11.50
CA LYS A 25 10.56 16.35 -12.35
C LYS A 25 11.02 17.61 -11.62
N GLN A 26 10.86 17.67 -10.30
CA GLN A 26 11.37 18.76 -9.44
C GLN A 26 12.85 18.61 -9.07
N GLY A 27 13.52 17.51 -9.45
CA GLY A 27 14.95 17.29 -9.15
C GLY A 27 15.24 16.92 -7.69
N MET A 28 14.22 16.69 -6.86
CA MET A 28 14.35 16.33 -5.45
C MET A 28 14.63 14.83 -5.28
N LYS A 29 15.87 14.42 -5.57
CA LYS A 29 16.28 13.01 -5.61
C LYS A 29 16.13 12.28 -4.27
N ARG A 30 16.30 12.98 -3.15
CA ARG A 30 16.22 12.39 -1.80
C ARG A 30 14.78 12.09 -1.41
N ASP A 31 13.89 13.06 -1.60
CA ASP A 31 12.46 12.92 -1.33
C ASP A 31 11.81 11.92 -2.29
N PHE A 32 12.26 11.88 -3.56
CA PHE A 32 11.88 10.83 -4.51
C PHE A 32 12.19 9.43 -3.97
N TYR A 33 13.40 9.22 -3.45
CA TYR A 33 13.82 7.90 -2.99
C TYR A 33 13.03 7.45 -1.76
N VAL A 34 12.81 8.35 -0.80
CA VAL A 34 12.02 8.07 0.41
C VAL A 34 10.56 7.79 0.05
N CYS A 35 9.95 8.64 -0.79
CA CYS A 35 8.56 8.45 -1.20
C CYS A 35 8.40 7.16 -2.01
N SER A 36 9.28 6.89 -2.97
CA SER A 36 9.26 5.65 -3.75
C SER A 36 9.43 4.42 -2.86
N ALA A 37 10.32 4.45 -1.87
CA ALA A 37 10.51 3.33 -0.94
C ALA A 37 9.27 3.07 -0.08
N LEU A 38 8.67 4.13 0.49
CA LEU A 38 7.43 4.03 1.27
C LEU A 38 6.26 3.52 0.41
N CYS A 39 6.16 3.99 -0.83
CA CYS A 39 5.14 3.55 -1.77
C CYS A 39 5.29 2.05 -2.11
N LEU A 40 6.52 1.58 -2.27
CA LEU A 40 6.83 0.17 -2.54
C LEU A 40 6.46 -0.72 -1.34
N ILE A 41 6.79 -0.30 -0.12
CA ILE A 41 6.42 -1.02 1.11
C ILE A 41 4.89 -1.10 1.23
N SER A 42 4.20 0.02 1.01
CA SER A 42 2.74 0.08 1.07
C SER A 42 2.08 -0.81 0.00
N PHE A 43 2.64 -0.83 -1.22
CA PHE A 43 2.21 -1.72 -2.30
C PHE A 43 2.36 -3.19 -1.91
N CYS A 44 3.50 -3.60 -1.35
CA CYS A 44 3.72 -4.98 -0.91
C CYS A 44 2.69 -5.43 0.13
N ILE A 45 2.35 -4.57 1.10
CA ILE A 45 1.33 -4.86 2.13
C ILE A 45 -0.05 -4.99 1.49
N ALA A 46 -0.43 -4.03 0.64
CA ALA A 46 -1.73 -4.06 -0.06
C ALA A 46 -1.86 -5.27 -0.98
N PHE A 47 -0.78 -5.67 -1.65
CA PHE A 47 -0.73 -6.85 -2.51
C PHE A 47 -0.86 -8.16 -1.70
N ALA A 48 -0.14 -8.27 -0.58
CA ALA A 48 -0.24 -9.42 0.31
C ALA A 48 -1.65 -9.55 0.91
N LEU A 49 -2.28 -8.44 1.31
CA LEU A 49 -3.69 -8.40 1.73
C LEU A 49 -4.64 -8.83 0.60
N ALA A 50 -4.41 -8.35 -0.63
CA ALA A 50 -5.24 -8.69 -1.77
C ALA A 50 -5.14 -10.18 -2.17
N MET A 51 -4.00 -10.82 -1.88
CA MET A 51 -3.80 -12.26 -2.01
C MET A 51 -4.41 -13.08 -0.85
N LYS A 52 -5.08 -12.43 0.12
CA LYS A 52 -5.59 -13.04 1.36
C LYS A 52 -4.49 -13.74 2.16
N TRP A 53 -3.25 -13.25 2.10
CA TRP A 53 -2.22 -13.73 3.00
C TRP A 53 -2.65 -13.39 4.43
N SER A 54 -2.69 -14.38 5.32
CA SER A 54 -3.02 -14.19 6.75
C SER A 54 -1.94 -13.36 7.42
N ILE A 55 -2.03 -12.04 7.28
CA ILE A 55 -1.17 -11.09 7.99
C ILE A 55 -1.76 -10.97 9.39
N PRO A 56 -0.99 -11.25 10.46
CA PRO A 56 -1.47 -11.04 11.82
C PRO A 56 -1.89 -9.58 11.98
N SER A 57 -3.10 -9.36 12.49
CA SER A 57 -3.62 -8.00 12.66
C SER A 57 -2.67 -7.23 13.58
N PRO A 58 -2.15 -6.05 13.18
CA PRO A 58 -1.27 -5.26 14.04
C PRO A 58 -2.04 -4.64 15.23
N SER A 59 -3.36 -4.82 15.28
CA SER A 59 -4.26 -4.29 16.30
C SER A 59 -5.09 -5.42 16.94
N PRO A 60 -4.49 -6.27 17.79
CA PRO A 60 -5.22 -7.32 18.50
C PRO A 60 -6.40 -6.79 19.32
N LEU A 61 -6.31 -5.53 19.77
CA LEU A 61 -7.43 -4.83 20.43
C LEU A 61 -8.61 -4.61 19.48
N LEU A 62 -8.38 -4.17 18.25
CA LEU A 62 -9.45 -3.92 17.28
C LEU A 62 -10.15 -5.23 16.89
N GLU A 63 -9.37 -6.31 16.76
CA GLU A 63 -9.87 -7.65 16.48
C GLU A 63 -10.79 -8.16 17.61
N PHE A 64 -10.45 -7.88 18.87
CA PHE A 64 -11.27 -8.22 20.02
C PHE A 64 -12.61 -7.46 20.04
N TRP A 65 -12.57 -6.16 19.71
CA TRP A 65 -13.78 -5.33 19.64
C TRP A 65 -14.72 -5.77 18.50
N ILE A 66 -14.18 -6.12 17.34
CA ILE A 66 -14.97 -6.60 16.19
C ILE A 66 -15.63 -7.96 16.50
N LYS A 67 -14.89 -8.91 17.09
CA LYS A 67 -15.42 -10.22 17.50
C LYS A 67 -16.49 -10.16 18.60
N LYS A 68 -16.62 -9.04 19.30
CA LYS A 68 -17.64 -8.84 20.34
C LYS A 68 -18.93 -8.23 19.78
N LEU A 69 -18.85 -7.59 18.61
CA LEU A 69 -19.97 -6.89 17.97
C LEU A 69 -20.70 -7.75 16.92
N PHE A 70 -20.03 -8.78 16.39
CA PHE A 70 -20.52 -9.75 15.40
C PHE A 70 -20.45 -11.17 15.97
#